data_AF-A0A2Z6NXZ6-F1
#
_entry.id   AF-A0A2Z6NXZ6-F1
#
_cell.length_a   1.000
_cell.length_b   1.000
_cell.length_c   1.000
_cell.angle_alpha   90.00
_cell.angle_beta   90.00
_cell.angle_gamma   90.00
#
_symmetry.space_group_name_H-M   'P 1'
#
loop_
_entity.id
_entity.type
_entity.pdbx_description
1 polymer ?
#
loop_
_entity_poly.entity_id
_entity_poly.type
_entity_poly.pdbx_seq_one_letter_code
_entity_poly.pdbx_strand_id
1 'polypeptide(L)' 'MMFFYYALSPYRVENSSEPWPIILWLPGGPGLSGGLGNFEEIGPLDANLKPRNFTWTIQLE' A
#
# COMPACT_ATOMS: atom_id res chain seq x y z
N MET A 1 12.56 10.44 -13.67
CA MET A 1 12.27 8.99 -13.60
C MET A 1 11.25 8.79 -12.50
N MET A 2 10.15 8.09 -12.78
CA MET A 2 9.10 7.80 -11.78
C MET A 2 9.22 6.34 -11.36
N PHE A 3 9.16 6.08 -10.06
CA PHE A 3 9.16 4.72 -9.51
C PHE A 3 7.83 4.46 -8.81
N PHE A 4 7.30 3.25 -9.00
CA PHE A 4 6.06 2.81 -8.37
C PHE A 4 6.34 1.60 -7.48
N TYR A 5 5.69 1.58 -6.33
CA TYR A 5 5.57 0.41 -5.49
C TYR A 5 4.12 -0.06 -5.54
N TYR A 6 3.91 -1.33 -5.85
CA TYR A 6 2.59 -1.92 -5.99
C TYR A 6 2.45 -3.09 -5.02
N ALA A 7 1.40 -3.05 -4.20
CA ALA A 7 1.06 -4.10 -3.26
C ALA A 7 -0.35 -4.61 -3.56
N LEU A 8 -0.50 -5.93 -3.54
CA LEU A 8 -1.77 -6.62 -3.68
C LEU A 8 -2.29 -7.00 -2.31
N SER A 9 -3.60 -6.90 -2.11
CA SER A 9 -4.22 -7.52 -0.94
C SER A 9 -4.25 -9.05 -1.12
N PRO A 10 -4.09 -9.83 -0.03
CA PRO A 10 -4.02 -11.29 -0.10
C PRO A 10 -5.38 -11.95 -0.36
N TYR A 11 -6.48 -11.23 -0.14
CA TYR A 11 -7.81 -11.68 -0.53
C TYR A 11 -7.95 -11.64 -2.06
N ARG A 12 -8.91 -12.33 -2.67
CA ARG A 12 -9.07 -12.29 -4.13
C ARG A 12 -10.54 -12.21 -4.48
N VAL A 13 -10.89 -11.39 -5.46
CA VAL A 13 -12.23 -11.48 -6.07
C VAL A 13 -12.22 -12.58 -7.10
N GLU A 14 -13.18 -13.49 -6.99
CA GLU A 14 -13.39 -14.55 -7.98
C GLU A 14 -14.23 -14.06 -9.17
N ASN A 15 -15.10 -13.07 -8.95
CA ASN A 15 -15.94 -12.47 -9.96
C ASN A 15 -15.21 -11.38 -10.76
N SER A 16 -14.92 -11.65 -12.03
CA SER A 16 -14.26 -10.69 -12.93
C SER A 16 -15.11 -9.45 -13.26
N SER A 17 -16.42 -9.50 -13.04
CA SER A 17 -17.32 -8.35 -13.27
C SER A 17 -17.27 -7.32 -12.14
N GLU A 18 -16.63 -7.64 -11.00
CA GLU A 18 -16.48 -6.77 -9.84
C GLU A 18 -15.01 -6.66 -9.42
N PRO A 19 -14.15 -6.03 -10.24
CA PRO A 19 -12.73 -5.91 -9.92
C PRO A 19 -12.51 -5.07 -8.65
N TRP A 20 -11.42 -5.33 -7.95
CA TRP A 20 -11.05 -4.53 -6.79
C TRP A 20 -10.74 -3.08 -7.12
N PRO A 21 -11.02 -2.17 -6.17
CA PRO A 21 -10.57 -0.79 -6.30
C PRO A 21 -9.04 -0.74 -6.32
N ILE A 22 -8.50 0.06 -7.25
CA ILE A 22 -7.08 0.40 -7.27
C ILE A 22 -6.92 1.73 -6.56
N ILE A 23 -6.06 1.76 -5.55
CA ILE A 23 -5.73 2.97 -4.80
C ILE A 23 -4.35 3.45 -5.23
N LEU A 24 -4.28 4.71 -5.67
CA LEU A 24 -3.02 5.42 -5.90
C LEU A 24 -2.76 6.35 -4.72
N TRP A 25 -1.62 6.17 -4.05
CA TRP A 25 -1.19 7.00 -2.94
C TRP A 25 0.02 7.85 -3.36
N LEU A 26 -0.06 9.16 -3.12
CA LEU A 26 1.00 10.11 -3.42
C LEU A 26 1.24 10.98 -2.17
N PRO A 27 2.47 11.00 -1.63
CA PRO A 27 2.79 11.91 -0.53
C PRO A 27 2.70 13.36 -1.02
N GLY A 28 2.31 14.26 -0.12
CA GLY A 28 2.33 15.69 -0.39
C GLY A 28 3.75 16.27 -0.43
N GLY A 29 3.86 17.59 -0.50
CA GLY A 29 5.15 18.30 -0.47
C GLY A 29 6.05 18.06 -1.70
N PRO A 30 6.90 19.02 -2.08
CA PRO A 30 7.84 18.81 -3.17
C PRO A 30 8.96 17.85 -2.76
N GLY A 31 9.22 16.83 -3.59
CA GLY A 31 10.37 15.93 -3.44
C GLY A 31 10.21 14.81 -2.41
N LEU A 32 9.04 14.65 -1.79
CA LEU A 32 8.79 13.50 -0.90
C LEU A 32 8.62 12.20 -1.71
N SER A 33 9.13 11.11 -1.14
CA SER A 33 9.08 9.78 -1.75
C SER A 33 7.81 9.04 -1.34
N GLY A 34 7.13 8.39 -2.29
CA GLY A 34 6.02 7.48 -2.00
C GLY A 34 6.39 6.34 -1.04
N GLY A 35 7.69 6.04 -0.91
CA GLY A 35 8.20 5.14 0.12
C GLY A 35 7.88 5.58 1.54
N LEU A 36 7.82 6.90 1.83
CA LEU A 36 7.40 7.40 3.15
C LEU A 36 5.96 6.98 3.45
N GLY A 37 5.04 7.20 2.51
CA GLY A 37 3.66 6.73 2.66
C GLY A 37 3.55 5.22 2.85
N ASN A 38 4.39 4.45 2.16
CA ASN A 38 4.39 2.99 2.30
C ASN A 38 4.93 2.51 3.67
N PHE A 39 6.06 3.05 4.15
CA PHE A 39 6.71 2.52 5.36
C PHE A 39 6.29 3.24 6.66
N GLU A 40 5.80 4.47 6.58
CA GLU A 40 5.43 5.26 7.75
C GLU A 40 3.91 5.42 7.94
N GLU A 41 3.11 5.28 6.87
CA GLU A 41 1.68 5.57 6.92
C GLU A 41 0.80 4.33 6.68
N ILE A 42 0.71 3.84 5.45
CA ILE A 42 -0.37 2.93 4.99
C ILE A 42 0.07 1.53 4.60
N GLY A 43 1.37 1.28 4.45
CA GLY A 43 1.86 -0.01 3.97
C GLY A 43 2.03 -1.05 5.08
N PRO A 44 2.31 -2.31 4.69
CA PRO A 44 2.30 -3.45 5.60
C PRO A 44 3.53 -3.57 6.50
N LEU A 45 4.62 -2.87 6.15
CA LEU A 45 5.89 -2.92 6.87
C LEU A 45 6.29 -1.53 7.33
N ASP A 46 6.95 -1.44 8.48
CA ASP A 46 7.58 -0.20 8.94
C ASP A 46 8.94 0.05 8.26
N ALA A 47 9.59 1.17 8.57
CA ALA A 47 10.92 1.49 8.05
C ALA A 47 12.03 0.50 8.49
N ASN A 48 11.77 -0.34 9.50
CA ASN A 48 12.64 -1.42 9.94
C ASN A 48 12.24 -2.78 9.36
N LEU A 49 11.32 -2.80 8.38
CA LEU A 49 10.78 -4.00 7.73
C LEU A 49 10.02 -4.93 8.68
N LYS A 50 9.46 -4.40 9.77
CA LYS A 50 8.60 -5.15 10.68
C LYS A 50 7.13 -5.00 10.28
N PRO A 51 6.31 -6.06 10.40
CA PRO A 51 4.87 -5.97 10.16
C PRO A 51 4.20 -4.89 11.01
N ARG A 52 3.28 -4.14 10.39
CA ARG A 52 2.43 -3.16 11.06
C ARG A 52 1.05 -3.74 11.35
N ASN A 53 0.48 -3.37 12.50
CA ASN A 53 -0.87 -3.81 12.88
C ASN A 53 -1.99 -3.11 12.07
N PHE A 54 -1.67 -2.00 11.42
CA PHE A 54 -2.60 -1.24 10.59
C PHE A 54 -1.96 -0.94 9.24
N THR A 55 -2.63 -1.37 8.18
CA THR A 55 -2.23 -1.18 6.78
C THR A 55 -3.49 -1.24 5.92
N TRP A 56 -3.44 -0.64 4.73
CA TRP A 56 -4.54 -0.68 3.78
C TRP A 56 -4.60 -1.98 2.97
N THR A 57 -3.53 -2.79 2.98
CA THR A 57 -3.44 -4.02 2.17
C THR A 57 -3.56 -5.31 2.98
N ILE A 58 -3.49 -5.27 4.31
CA ILE A 58 -3.64 -6.43 5.18
C ILE A 58 -4.74 -6.16 6.21
N GLN A 59 -5.69 -7.08 6.31
CA GLN A 59 -6.57 -7.20 7.46
C GLN A 59 -6.03 -8.38 8.27
N LEU A 60 -5.24 -8.09 9.31
CA LEU A 60 -4.85 -9.11 10.28
C LEU A 60 -6.10 -9.40 11.11
N GLU A 61 -6.64 -10.61 11.00
CA GLU A 61 -7.53 -11.17 12.03
C GLU A 61 -6.73 -11.46 13.31
#